data_AF-U9TM48-F1
#
_entry.id   AF-U9TM48-F1
#
_cell.length_a   1.000
_cell.length_b   1.000
_cell.length_c   1.000
_cell.angle_alpha   90.00
_cell.angle_beta   90.00
_cell.angle_gamma   90.00
#
_symmetry.space_group_name_H-M   'P 1'
#
loop_
_entity.id
_entity.type
_entity.pdbx_description
1 polymer ?
#
loop_
_entity_poly.entity_id
_entity_poly.type
_entity_poly.pdbx_seq_one_letter_code
_entity_poly.pdbx_strand_id
1 'polypeptide(L)'
;MAKLKGFKDMAKHHAENQTPEITRLTHRIDYIFGNTNILNASIHTFAQQIPPSHFTSDHKAVITLLQNDLFKRSRHRQGNRRYEQKEKP
;
A
#
# COMPACT_ATOMS: atom_id res chain seq x y z
N MET A 1 -18.15 5.55 -11.30
CA MET A 1 -16.91 5.05 -10.67
C MET A 1 -15.78 5.16 -11.68
N ALA A 2 -14.76 5.98 -11.41
CA ALA A 2 -13.59 6.06 -12.29
C ALA A 2 -12.90 4.69 -12.32
N LYS A 3 -12.84 4.05 -13.50
CA LYS A 3 -11.99 2.89 -13.74
C LYS A 3 -10.53 3.37 -13.66
N LEU A 4 -9.97 3.38 -12.46
CA LEU A 4 -8.53 3.55 -12.24
C LEU A 4 -7.83 2.33 -12.83
N LYS A 5 -7.53 2.37 -14.14
CA LYS A 5 -6.78 1.33 -14.83
C LYS A 5 -5.49 1.05 -14.05
N GLY A 6 -5.33 -0.18 -13.60
CA GLY A 6 -4.12 -0.64 -12.91
C GLY A 6 -4.13 -0.53 -11.39
N PHE A 7 -5.19 0.01 -10.76
CA PHE A 7 -5.33 0.00 -9.31
C PHE A 7 -6.35 -1.03 -8.85
N LYS A 8 -6.06 -1.73 -7.75
CA LYS A 8 -6.97 -2.66 -7.10
C LYS A 8 -7.22 -2.24 -5.67
N ASP A 9 -8.43 -2.51 -5.21
CA ASP A 9 -8.82 -2.36 -3.82
C ASP A 9 -8.02 -3.33 -2.95
N MET A 10 -7.22 -2.78 -2.04
CA MET A 10 -6.28 -3.56 -1.21
C MET A 10 -7.02 -4.49 -0.25
N ALA A 11 -8.15 -4.05 0.31
CA ALA A 11 -8.93 -4.85 1.23
C ALA A 11 -9.57 -6.05 0.51
N LYS A 12 -10.09 -5.84 -0.72
CA LYS A 12 -10.57 -6.93 -1.56
C LYS A 12 -9.46 -7.90 -1.99
N HIS A 13 -8.27 -7.38 -2.25
CA HIS A 13 -7.13 -8.21 -2.66
C HIS A 13 -6.74 -9.23 -1.57
N HIS A 14 -6.76 -8.80 -0.30
CA HIS A 14 -6.34 -9.61 0.86
C HIS A 14 -7.44 -10.47 1.48
N ALA A 15 -8.70 -10.30 1.06
CA ALA A 15 -9.82 -10.93 1.76
C ALA A 15 -10.06 -12.41 1.40
N GLU A 16 -9.29 -13.02 0.48
CA GLU A 16 -9.31 -14.47 0.13
C GLU A 16 -10.67 -15.19 0.31
N ASN A 17 -11.76 -14.63 -0.24
CA ASN A 17 -13.17 -15.11 -0.19
C ASN A 17 -14.09 -14.48 0.86
N GLN A 18 -13.63 -13.51 1.64
CA GLN A 18 -14.43 -12.72 2.56
C GLN A 18 -14.79 -11.35 1.97
N THR A 19 -15.91 -10.79 2.42
CA THR A 19 -16.25 -9.41 2.08
C THR A 19 -15.48 -8.50 3.04
N PRO A 20 -14.71 -7.50 2.55
CA PRO A 20 -13.99 -6.61 3.44
C PRO A 20 -14.94 -5.79 4.32
N GLU A 21 -14.47 -5.47 5.53
CA GLU A 21 -15.28 -4.84 6.58
C GLU A 21 -16.00 -3.55 6.15
N ILE A 22 -17.17 -3.34 6.76
CA ILE A 22 -17.89 -2.06 6.75
C ILE A 22 -17.05 -1.00 7.45
N THR A 23 -16.88 0.16 6.82
CA THR A 23 -16.09 1.27 7.35
C THR A 23 -16.96 2.33 8.02
N ARG A 24 -18.25 2.42 7.70
CA ARG A 24 -19.19 3.35 8.34
C ARG A 24 -20.60 2.75 8.43
N LEU A 25 -21.19 2.73 9.64
CA LEU A 25 -22.54 2.25 9.92
C LEU A 25 -22.85 0.86 9.29
N THR A 26 -23.35 0.84 8.05
CA THR A 26 -23.70 -0.36 7.28
C THR A 26 -23.00 -0.47 5.92
N HIS A 27 -22.15 0.49 5.56
CA HIS A 27 -21.52 0.57 4.23
C HIS A 27 -19.99 0.64 4.31
N ARG A 28 -19.31 0.02 3.34
CA ARG A 28 -17.90 0.30 3.08
C ARG A 28 -17.81 1.44 2.07
N ILE A 29 -17.34 2.59 2.53
CA ILE A 29 -17.17 3.79 1.69
C ILE A 29 -15.74 4.34 1.67
N ASP A 30 -14.86 3.76 2.49
CA ASP A 30 -13.44 4.11 2.56
C ASP A 30 -12.60 3.00 1.94
N TYR A 31 -11.61 3.38 1.15
CA TYR A 31 -10.83 2.46 0.33
C TYR A 31 -9.37 2.89 0.26
N ILE A 32 -8.47 1.91 0.26
CA ILE A 32 -7.10 2.09 -0.19
C ILE A 32 -6.96 1.34 -1.51
N PHE A 33 -6.51 2.05 -2.55
CA PHE A 33 -6.24 1.49 -3.86
C PHE A 33 -4.74 1.44 -4.11
N GLY A 34 -4.21 0.26 -4.40
CA GLY A 34 -2.80 0.05 -4.74
C GLY A 34 -2.62 -0.38 -6.19
N ASN A 35 -1.50 0.01 -6.79
CA ASN A 35 -1.02 -0.58 -8.03
C ASN A 35 -0.32 -1.92 -7.76
N THR A 36 0.10 -2.62 -8.82
CA THR A 36 0.78 -3.93 -8.70
C THR A 36 2.00 -3.92 -7.78
N ASN A 37 2.79 -2.83 -7.77
CA ASN A 37 3.98 -2.76 -6.91
C ASN A 37 3.59 -2.71 -5.42
N ILE A 38 2.59 -1.89 -5.08
CA ILE A 38 2.09 -1.79 -3.70
C ILE A 38 1.38 -3.07 -3.28
N LEU A 39 0.61 -3.69 -4.18
CA LEU A 39 -0.07 -4.97 -3.92
C LEU A 39 0.94 -6.07 -3.58
N ASN A 40 1.97 -6.24 -4.40
CA ASN A 40 3.02 -7.25 -4.17
C ASN A 40 3.79 -7.02 -2.86
N ALA A 41 3.92 -5.76 -2.44
CA ALA A 41 4.58 -5.39 -1.19
C ALA A 41 3.62 -5.23 -0.01
N SER A 42 2.34 -5.59 -0.15
CA SER A 42 1.36 -5.49 0.93
C SER A 42 1.13 -6.84 1.60
N ILE A 43 1.01 -6.82 2.92
CA ILE A 43 0.88 -8.02 3.75
C ILE A 43 -0.58 -8.29 4.07
N HIS A 44 -1.34 -7.25 4.44
CA HIS A 44 -2.76 -7.37 4.79
C HIS A 44 -3.45 -6.00 4.75
N THR A 45 -4.78 -5.98 4.69
CA THR A 45 -5.58 -4.76 4.83
C THR A 45 -6.85 -5.03 5.62
N PHE A 46 -7.11 -4.22 6.65
CA PHE A 46 -8.24 -4.40 7.57
C PHE A 46 -8.82 -3.04 7.99
N ALA A 47 -10.03 -3.07 8.58
CA ALA A 47 -10.64 -1.90 9.17
C ALA A 47 -10.55 -1.97 10.70
N GLN A 48 -10.34 -0.84 11.36
CA GLN A 48 -10.23 -0.79 12.82
C GLN A 48 -10.94 0.45 13.38
N GLN A 49 -11.77 0.25 14.40
CA GLN A 49 -12.34 1.36 15.14
C GLN A 49 -11.24 2.07 15.93
N ILE A 50 -11.08 3.38 15.73
CA ILE A 50 -10.19 4.18 16.56
C ILE A 50 -10.93 4.52 17.87
N PRO A 51 -10.30 4.34 19.04
CA PRO A 51 -10.91 4.74 20.30
C PRO A 51 -11.19 6.26 20.33
N PRO A 52 -12.38 6.71 20.77
CA PRO A 52 -12.73 8.13 20.82
C PRO A 52 -11.76 9.01 21.61
N SER A 53 -11.04 8.42 22.57
CA SER A 53 -9.98 9.10 23.34
C SER A 53 -8.80 9.58 22.48
N HIS A 54 -8.57 8.96 21.33
CA HIS A 54 -7.51 9.35 20.39
C HIS A 54 -8.05 10.13 19.21
N PHE A 55 -9.22 9.72 18.68
CA PHE A 55 -9.85 10.35 17.55
C PHE A 55 -11.33 10.00 17.49
N THR A 56 -12.19 11.01 17.39
CA THR A 56 -13.63 10.82 17.27
C THR A 56 -14.03 10.81 15.80
N SER A 57 -14.52 9.68 15.32
CA SER A 57 -15.04 9.49 13.97
C SER A 57 -16.12 8.41 13.97
N ASP A 58 -17.14 8.60 13.13
CA ASP A 58 -18.15 7.58 12.81
C ASP A 58 -17.66 6.57 11.76
N HIS A 59 -16.42 6.73 11.27
CA HIS A 59 -15.74 5.79 10.40
C HIS A 59 -14.65 4.99 11.14
N LYS A 60 -14.46 3.74 10.73
CA LYS A 60 -13.27 2.93 11.04
C LYS A 60 -12.10 3.35 10.16
N ALA A 61 -10.89 3.29 10.69
CA ALA A 61 -9.67 3.45 9.91
C ALA A 61 -9.45 2.23 9.01
N VAL A 62 -9.12 2.46 7.73
CA VAL A 62 -8.64 1.39 6.83
C VAL A 62 -7.13 1.39 6.88
N ILE A 63 -6.54 0.26 7.25
CA ILE A 63 -5.11 0.11 7.50
C ILE A 63 -4.57 -0.95 6.55
N THR A 64 -3.50 -0.63 5.84
CA THR A 64 -2.75 -1.58 5.00
C THR A 64 -1.34 -1.76 5.56
N LEU A 65 -0.96 -2.99 5.85
CA LEU A 65 0.40 -3.34 6.24
C LEU A 65 1.26 -3.48 4.99
N LEU A 66 2.38 -2.76 4.94
CA LEU A 66 3.32 -2.78 3.82
C LEU A 66 4.66 -3.35 4.28
N GLN A 67 5.31 -4.12 3.41
CA GLN A 67 6.67 -4.57 3.60
C GLN A 67 7.62 -3.36 3.64
N ASN A 68 8.58 -3.38 4.56
CA ASN A 68 9.48 -2.25 4.79
C ASN A 68 10.44 -1.99 3.61
N ASP A 69 10.76 -3.03 2.84
CA ASP A 69 11.60 -2.93 1.64
C ASP A 69 10.98 -2.08 0.53
N LEU A 70 9.66 -1.89 0.52
CA LEU A 70 8.97 -0.96 -0.40
C LEU A 70 9.56 0.46 -0.35
N PHE A 71 10.02 0.90 0.83
CA PHE A 71 10.60 2.23 1.03
C PHE A 71 12.13 2.22 1.02
N LYS A 72 12.76 1.04 1.02
CA LYS A 72 14.20 0.93 0.89
C LYS A 72 14.55 1.27 -0.54
N ARG A 73 15.00 2.52 -0.76
CA ARG A 73 15.65 2.90 -2.01
C ARG A 73 16.70 1.84 -2.35
N SER A 74 16.58 1.23 -3.52
CA SER A 74 17.64 0.45 -4.14
C SER A 74 18.94 1.25 -4.03
N ARG A 75 19.84 0.85 -3.13
CA ARG A 75 21.22 1.36 -3.09
C ARG A 75 22.00 0.67 -4.21
N HIS A 76 21.57 0.80 -5.45
CA HIS A 76 22.39 0.34 -6.56
C HIS A 76 22.44 1.34 -7.72
N ARG A 77 23.68 1.80 -7.92
CA ARG A 77 24.28 2.34 -9.14
C ARG A 77 24.10 3.84 -9.41
N GLN A 78 24.41 4.67 -8.43
CA GLN A 78 25.08 5.93 -8.74
C GLN A 78 26.60 5.74 -8.62
N GLY A 79 27.28 5.52 -9.74
CA GLY A 79 28.56 6.22 -9.95
C GLY A 79 29.89 5.48 -10.00
N ASN A 80 30.00 4.15 -10.13
CA ASN A 80 31.29 3.53 -10.52
C ASN A 80 31.47 3.48 -12.05
N ARG A 81 31.33 4.63 -12.73
CA ARG A 81 31.64 4.78 -14.17
C ARG A 81 32.77 5.76 -14.46
N ARG A 82 33.52 6.22 -13.44
CA ARG A 82 34.60 7.21 -13.61
C ARG A 82 36.01 6.64 -13.73
N TYR A 83 36.23 5.32 -13.63
CA TYR A 83 37.57 4.74 -13.65
C TYR A 83 37.84 3.72 -14.77
N GLU A 84 36.92 3.52 -15.72
CA GLU A 84 37.13 2.57 -16.84
C GLU A 84 37.60 3.23 -18.16
N GLN A 85 37.89 4.54 -18.17
CA GLN A 85 38.38 5.24 -19.37
C GLN A 85 39.83 5.73 -19.27
N LYS A 86 40.59 5.35 -18.25
CA LYS A 86 42.00 5.78 -18.09
C LYS A 86 43.04 4.70 -18.36
N GLU A 87 42.66 3.56 -18.91
CA GLU A 87 43.63 2.58 -19.39
C GLU A 87 43.24 2.09 -20.79
N LYS A 88 43.69 2.83 -21.80
CA LYS A 88 44.13 2.19 -23.05
C LYS A 88 45.45 2.85 -23.49
N PRO A 89 46.42 2.04 -23.93
CA PRO A 89 47.82 2.43 -24.18
C PRO A 89 47.99 3.36 -25.37
#